data_AF-A0A6C0JIJ3-F1
#
_entry.id   AF-A0A6C0JIJ3-F1
#
_cell.length_a   1.000
_cell.length_b   1.000
_cell.length_c   1.000
_cell.angle_alpha   90.00
_cell.angle_beta   90.00
_cell.angle_gamma   90.00
#
_symmetry.space_group_name_H-M   'P 1'
#
loop_
_entity.id
_entity.type
_entity.pdbx_description
1 polymer ?
#
loop_
_entity_poly.entity_id
_entity_poly.type
_entity_poly.pdbx_seq_one_letter_code
_entity_poly.pdbx_strand_id
1 'polypeptide(L)'
;MEEYLFIQMKPTRGFLSITDPHKKSRFMCFKEKRTAETVVDYVTAFRSNYGYWPTMDMSKPVKVIESKVRFKPRSPYELRNYLTIDAFDYDTIFNMARRTNVSFFCVDNFVHVPNGKHQHFMNLTGQEWDGEADPVEFAQLMEFKYQVED
;
A
#
# COMPACT_ATOMS: atom_id res chain seq x y z
N MET A 1 3.89 -21.81 -7.79
CA MET A 1 3.79 -20.44 -8.33
C MET A 1 4.26 -19.49 -7.26
N GLU A 2 5.00 -18.45 -7.61
CA GLU A 2 5.33 -17.39 -6.65
C GLU A 2 4.08 -16.54 -6.41
N GLU A 3 3.70 -16.37 -5.15
CA GLU A 3 2.60 -15.53 -4.72
C GLU A 3 3.15 -14.26 -4.08
N TYR A 4 2.46 -13.15 -4.29
CA TYR A 4 2.77 -11.86 -3.71
C TYR A 4 1.60 -11.42 -2.86
N LEU A 5 1.93 -10.94 -1.66
CA LEU A 5 0.96 -10.55 -0.65
C LEU A 5 0.68 -9.05 -0.77
N PHE A 6 -0.57 -8.68 -0.58
CA PHE A 6 -1.06 -7.30 -0.64
C PHE A 6 -1.86 -7.00 0.61
N ILE A 7 -1.68 -5.81 1.17
CA ILE A 7 -2.46 -5.36 2.32
C ILE A 7 -3.67 -4.61 1.81
N GLN A 8 -4.88 -5.11 2.09
CA GLN A 8 -6.13 -4.50 1.67
C GLN A 8 -6.91 -3.96 2.88
N MET A 9 -7.53 -2.80 2.70
CA MET A 9 -8.47 -2.19 3.62
C MET A 9 -9.88 -2.72 3.35
N LYS A 10 -10.43 -3.56 4.24
CA LYS A 10 -11.75 -4.20 4.05
C LYS A 10 -12.89 -3.20 3.74
N PRO A 11 -13.03 -2.06 4.45
CA PRO A 11 -14.15 -1.15 4.20
C PRO A 11 -14.14 -0.50 2.82
N THR A 12 -12.97 -0.16 2.29
CA THR A 12 -12.84 0.56 1.01
C THR A 12 -12.41 -0.34 -0.14
N ARG A 13 -12.00 -1.58 0.16
CA ARG A 13 -11.33 -2.51 -0.76
C ARG A 13 -10.04 -1.96 -1.39
N GLY A 14 -9.53 -0.85 -0.86
CA GLY A 14 -8.30 -0.22 -1.34
C GLY A 14 -7.07 -0.97 -0.86
N PHE A 15 -6.07 -1.10 -1.73
CA PHE A 15 -4.78 -1.68 -1.39
C PHE A 15 -3.82 -0.62 -0.87
N LEU A 16 -2.87 -1.03 -0.03
CA LEU A 16 -1.80 -0.17 0.42
C LEU A 16 -0.94 0.28 -0.77
N SER A 17 -0.67 1.57 -0.83
CA SER A 17 0.17 2.18 -1.86
C SER A 17 1.23 3.08 -1.24
N ILE A 18 2.27 3.34 -2.04
CA ILE A 18 3.36 4.24 -1.71
C ILE A 18 3.59 5.22 -2.84
N THR A 19 3.88 6.47 -2.49
CA THR A 19 4.41 7.45 -3.44
C THR A 19 5.93 7.33 -3.43
N ASP A 20 6.52 6.99 -4.57
CA ASP A 20 7.97 6.86 -4.71
C ASP A 20 8.69 8.23 -4.70
N PRO A 21 10.04 8.26 -4.72
CA PRO A 21 10.80 9.50 -4.84
C PRO A 21 10.51 10.30 -6.12
N HIS A 22 10.05 9.63 -7.19
CA HIS A 22 9.67 10.22 -8.48
C HIS A 22 8.22 10.72 -8.52
N LYS A 23 7.49 10.69 -7.39
CA LYS A 23 6.08 11.04 -7.24
C LYS A 23 5.09 10.13 -7.97
N LYS A 24 5.52 8.94 -8.38
CA LYS A 24 4.65 7.89 -8.92
C LYS A 24 4.02 7.10 -7.77
N SER A 25 2.71 6.89 -7.85
CA SER A 25 2.00 6.01 -6.92
C SER A 25 2.17 4.56 -7.35
N ARG A 26 2.57 3.70 -6.41
CA ARG A 26 2.79 2.27 -6.63
C ARG A 26 2.05 1.45 -5.58
N PHE A 27 1.40 0.36 -5.99
CA PHE A 27 0.84 -0.60 -5.03
C PHE A 27 1.93 -1.39 -4.34
N MET A 28 1.83 -1.55 -3.03
CA MET A 28 2.83 -2.31 -2.27
C MET A 28 2.49 -3.80 -2.29
N CYS A 29 3.45 -4.62 -2.65
CA CYS A 29 3.37 -6.07 -2.53
C CYS A 29 4.54 -6.64 -1.73
N PHE A 30 4.38 -7.84 -1.18
CA PHE A 30 5.36 -8.46 -0.28
C PHE A 30 5.56 -9.92 -0.65
N LYS A 31 6.81 -10.37 -0.73
CA LYS A 31 7.12 -11.82 -0.86
C LYS A 31 6.97 -12.55 0.47
N GLU A 32 7.38 -11.89 1.56
CA GLU A 32 7.36 -12.49 2.89
C GLU A 32 6.17 -12.00 3.72
N LYS A 33 5.40 -12.95 4.25
CA LYS A 33 4.27 -12.65 5.15
C LYS A 33 4.70 -11.87 6.39
N ARG A 34 5.88 -12.18 6.93
CA ARG A 34 6.44 -11.49 8.10
C ARG A 34 6.65 -9.99 7.84
N THR A 35 7.13 -9.63 6.65
CA THR A 35 7.33 -8.23 6.26
C THR A 35 5.99 -7.52 6.11
N ALA A 36 5.00 -8.17 5.48
CA ALA A 36 3.64 -7.64 5.39
C ALA A 36 3.01 -7.41 6.79
N GLU A 37 3.17 -8.37 7.71
CA GLU A 37 2.67 -8.24 9.08
C GLU A 37 3.34 -7.10 9.84
N THR A 38 4.66 -6.90 9.68
CA THR A 38 5.38 -5.78 10.29
C THR A 38 4.83 -4.43 9.80
N VAL A 39 4.50 -4.32 8.51
CA VAL A 39 3.86 -3.13 7.95
C VAL A 39 2.45 -2.94 8.53
N VAL A 40 1.67 -4.01 8.65
CA VAL A 40 0.34 -3.98 9.29
C VAL A 40 0.43 -3.46 10.73
N ASP A 41 1.41 -3.94 11.50
CA ASP A 41 1.63 -3.49 12.87
C ASP A 41 2.03 -2.02 12.94
N TYR A 42 2.90 -1.58 12.04
CA TYR A 42 3.25 -0.16 11.91
C TYR A 42 2.02 0.72 11.59
N VAL A 43 1.22 0.38 10.56
CA VAL A 43 0.12 1.24 10.14
C VAL A 43 -1.02 1.28 11.15
N THR A 44 -1.27 0.17 11.85
CA THR A 44 -2.29 0.11 12.91
C THR A 44 -1.84 0.85 14.16
N ALA A 45 -0.56 0.72 14.57
CA ALA A 45 0.01 1.51 15.66
C ALA A 45 -0.01 3.01 15.34
N PHE A 46 0.36 3.40 14.12
CA PHE A 46 0.28 4.78 13.66
C PHE A 46 -1.16 5.31 13.75
N ARG A 47 -2.13 4.57 13.22
CA ARG A 47 -3.54 4.96 13.27
C ARG A 47 -4.09 5.04 14.69
N SER A 48 -3.63 4.18 15.59
CA SER A 48 -3.99 4.22 17.01
C SER A 48 -3.49 5.49 17.69
N ASN A 49 -2.25 5.92 17.39
CA ASN A 49 -1.60 7.04 18.06
C ASN A 49 -1.98 8.41 17.48
N TYR A 50 -2.17 8.49 16.15
CA TYR A 50 -2.33 9.76 15.43
C TYR A 50 -3.75 10.01 14.91
N GLY A 51 -4.61 8.99 14.91
CA GLY A 51 -6.01 9.11 14.54
C GLY A 51 -6.33 9.08 13.04
N TYR A 52 -5.34 8.90 12.19
CA TYR A 52 -5.49 8.68 10.75
C TYR A 52 -4.50 7.61 10.24
N TRP A 53 -4.80 7.00 9.09
CA TRP A 53 -3.92 6.00 8.49
C TRP A 53 -2.68 6.69 7.91
N PRO A 54 -1.47 6.13 8.05
CA PRO A 54 -0.27 6.75 7.53
C PRO A 54 -0.33 6.84 6.00
N THR A 55 0.20 7.93 5.48
CA THR A 55 0.47 8.08 4.05
C THR A 55 1.94 7.73 3.82
N MET A 56 2.22 6.69 3.06
CA MET A 56 3.57 6.28 2.70
C MET A 56 4.02 7.16 1.53
N ASP A 57 4.75 8.24 1.83
CA ASP A 57 5.20 9.21 0.83
C ASP A 57 6.72 9.38 0.94
N MET A 58 7.45 8.82 -0.03
CA MET A 58 8.90 8.88 -0.14
C MET A 58 9.39 10.05 -1.01
N SER A 59 8.49 10.86 -1.57
CA SER A 59 8.87 12.05 -2.34
C SER A 59 9.57 13.10 -1.50
N LYS A 60 9.39 13.03 -0.16
CA LYS A 60 10.06 13.87 0.82
C LYS A 60 10.73 12.98 1.87
N PRO A 61 12.02 13.20 2.18
CA PRO A 61 12.72 12.38 3.16
C PRO A 61 12.23 12.59 4.60
N VAL A 62 11.59 13.73 4.88
CA VAL A 62 11.08 14.09 6.20
C VAL A 62 9.65 14.61 6.08
N LYS A 63 8.76 14.12 6.94
CA LYS A 63 7.37 14.55 7.04
C LYS A 63 7.01 14.80 8.50
N VAL A 64 6.43 15.97 8.77
CA VAL A 64 5.88 16.31 10.09
C VAL A 64 4.56 15.57 10.27
N ILE A 65 4.41 14.91 11.43
CA ILE A 65 3.21 14.16 11.80
C ILE A 65 2.50 14.95 12.90
N GLU A 66 1.26 15.36 12.62
CA GLU A 66 0.40 16.04 13.58
C GLU A 66 -0.74 15.13 13.99
N SER A 67 -0.84 14.81 15.29
CA SER A 67 -1.93 13.98 15.79
C SER A 67 -3.26 14.72 15.66
N LYS A 68 -4.29 14.02 15.19
CA LYS A 68 -5.64 14.56 15.20
C LYS A 68 -6.11 14.65 16.66
N VAL A 69 -6.58 15.81 17.09
CA VAL A 69 -6.98 16.03 18.50
C VAL A 69 -8.33 15.39 18.83
N ARG A 70 -9.17 15.12 17.81
CA ARG A 70 -10.53 14.57 17.96
C ARG A 70 -10.73 13.35 17.05
N PHE A 71 -10.26 12.18 17.47
CA PHE A 71 -10.56 10.91 16.79
C PHE A 71 -11.06 9.85 17.77
N LYS A 72 -11.80 8.87 17.25
CA LYS A 72 -12.21 7.70 18.02
C LYS A 72 -10.98 6.84 18.32
N PRO A 73 -10.56 6.70 19.60
CA PRO A 73 -9.46 5.82 19.97
C PRO A 73 -9.86 4.37 19.65
N ARG A 74 -8.92 3.62 19.11
CA ARG A 74 -9.05 2.19 18.80
C ARG A 74 -7.70 1.55 19.01
N SER A 75 -7.67 0.35 19.58
CA SER A 75 -6.41 -0.35 19.76
C SER A 75 -5.84 -0.81 18.41
N PRO A 76 -4.51 -1.00 18.29
CA PRO A 76 -3.93 -1.61 17.08
C PRO A 76 -4.54 -2.98 16.75
N TYR A 77 -4.89 -3.76 17.77
CA TYR A 77 -5.55 -5.07 17.61
C TYR A 77 -6.92 -4.94 16.95
N GLU A 78 -7.76 -4.01 17.39
CA GLU A 78 -9.05 -3.73 16.75
C GLU A 78 -8.86 -3.22 15.32
N LEU A 79 -7.83 -2.39 15.08
CA LEU A 79 -7.53 -1.82 13.77
C LEU A 79 -7.06 -2.89 12.78
N ARG A 80 -6.36 -3.93 13.24
CA ARG A 80 -5.93 -5.06 12.40
C ARG A 80 -7.11 -5.80 11.77
N ASN A 81 -8.27 -5.83 12.42
CA ASN A 81 -9.48 -6.45 11.87
C ASN A 81 -10.03 -5.76 10.62
N TYR A 82 -9.63 -4.51 10.35
CA TYR A 82 -10.00 -3.79 9.13
C TYR A 82 -9.07 -4.08 7.95
N LEU A 83 -7.97 -4.81 8.17
CA LEU A 83 -6.98 -5.13 7.16
C LEU A 83 -7.05 -6.63 6.82
N THR A 84 -6.78 -6.96 5.56
CA THR A 84 -6.48 -8.32 5.09
C THR A 84 -5.10 -8.34 4.44
N ILE A 85 -4.50 -9.52 4.42
CA ILE A 85 -3.32 -9.81 3.62
C ILE A 85 -3.80 -10.81 2.57
N ASP A 86 -3.96 -10.34 1.35
CA ASP A 86 -4.46 -11.12 0.22
C ASP A 86 -3.29 -11.56 -0.65
N ALA A 87 -3.33 -12.79 -1.15
CA ALA A 87 -2.29 -13.34 -2.01
C ALA A 87 -2.74 -13.29 -3.47
N PHE A 88 -1.85 -12.84 -4.36
CA PHE A 88 -2.04 -12.84 -5.80
C PHE A 88 -0.85 -13.53 -6.47
N ASP A 89 -1.13 -14.32 -7.50
CA ASP A 89 -0.08 -14.87 -8.35
C ASP A 89 0.50 -13.79 -9.29
N TYR A 90 1.66 -14.09 -9.86
CA TYR A 90 2.33 -13.20 -10.80
C TYR A 90 1.46 -12.88 -12.03
N ASP A 91 0.77 -13.86 -12.59
CA ASP A 91 -0.05 -13.68 -13.80
C ASP A 91 -1.19 -12.69 -13.55
N THR A 92 -1.82 -12.74 -12.37
CA THR A 92 -2.85 -11.80 -11.97
C THR A 92 -2.27 -10.39 -11.87
N ILE A 93 -1.10 -10.22 -11.25
CA ILE A 93 -0.42 -8.92 -11.12
C ILE A 93 -0.02 -8.36 -12.49
N PHE A 94 0.53 -9.22 -13.35
CA PHE A 94 0.92 -8.87 -14.72
C PHE A 94 -0.27 -8.41 -15.55
N ASN A 95 -1.40 -9.13 -15.45
CA ASN A 95 -2.64 -8.75 -16.12
C ASN A 95 -3.21 -7.43 -15.58
N MET A 96 -3.11 -7.16 -14.27
CA MET A 96 -3.47 -5.85 -13.72
C MET A 96 -2.58 -4.74 -14.29
N ALA A 97 -1.26 -4.94 -14.30
CA ALA A 97 -0.30 -3.99 -14.85
C ALA A 97 -0.63 -3.63 -16.30
N ARG A 98 -0.84 -4.64 -17.15
CA ARG A 98 -1.14 -4.47 -18.59
C ARG A 98 -2.47 -3.79 -18.86
N ARG A 99 -3.51 -4.07 -18.06
CA ARG A 99 -4.86 -3.52 -18.29
C ARG A 99 -5.06 -2.13 -17.71
N THR A 100 -4.34 -1.76 -16.65
CA THR A 100 -4.61 -0.51 -15.92
C THR A 100 -3.40 0.42 -15.79
N ASN A 101 -2.25 0.06 -16.38
CA ASN A 101 -1.00 0.81 -16.30
C ASN A 101 -0.53 1.08 -14.85
N VAL A 102 -0.84 0.14 -13.95
CA VAL A 102 -0.50 0.28 -12.53
C VAL A 102 0.91 -0.21 -12.26
N SER A 103 1.65 0.55 -11.45
CA SER A 103 2.97 0.14 -10.98
C SER A 103 2.90 -0.47 -9.59
N PHE A 104 3.87 -1.32 -9.30
CA PHE A 104 4.02 -2.02 -8.02
C PHE A 104 5.38 -1.71 -7.40
N PHE A 105 5.44 -1.80 -6.08
CA PHE A 105 6.67 -1.77 -5.32
C PHE A 105 6.71 -3.03 -4.45
N CYS A 106 7.56 -3.97 -4.86
CA CYS A 106 7.74 -5.24 -4.16
C CYS A 106 8.70 -5.06 -2.99
N VAL A 107 8.16 -5.00 -1.78
CA VAL A 107 8.92 -4.79 -0.55
C VAL A 107 9.64 -6.08 -0.18
N ASP A 108 10.95 -5.94 0.03
CA ASP A 108 11.82 -6.99 0.52
C ASP A 108 11.95 -6.88 2.05
N ASN A 109 12.28 -5.69 2.54
CA ASN A 109 12.44 -5.44 3.98
C ASN A 109 11.80 -4.12 4.40
N PHE A 110 11.23 -4.13 5.61
CA PHE A 110 10.61 -2.97 6.23
C PHE A 110 11.03 -2.90 7.69
N VAL A 111 11.65 -1.78 8.06
CA VAL A 111 12.13 -1.53 9.42
C VAL A 111 11.55 -0.22 9.91
N HIS A 112 10.86 -0.27 11.05
CA HIS A 112 10.42 0.91 11.79
C HIS A 112 11.12 0.95 13.15
N VAL A 113 11.84 2.02 13.41
CA VAL A 113 12.47 2.29 14.71
C VAL A 113 11.84 3.55 15.31
N PRO A 114 11.08 3.42 16.40
CA PRO A 114 10.66 4.59 17.16
C PRO A 114 11.89 5.23 17.81
N ASN A 115 12.27 6.44 17.40
CA ASN A 115 13.34 7.20 18.01
C ASN A 115 12.75 8.27 18.95
N GLY A 116 12.52 7.86 20.20
CA GLY A 116 11.86 8.70 21.19
C GLY A 116 10.37 8.93 20.91
N LYS A 117 9.79 9.99 21.50
CA LYS A 117 8.34 10.30 21.40
C LYS A 117 7.94 11.05 20.13
N HIS A 118 8.90 11.61 19.39
CA HIS A 118 8.61 12.62 18.36
C HIS A 118 9.24 12.31 16.99
N GLN A 119 10.08 11.28 16.88
CA GLN A 119 10.71 10.91 15.61
C GLN A 119 10.46 9.44 15.31
N HIS A 120 10.03 9.18 14.08
CA HIS A 120 9.86 7.83 13.55
C HIS A 120 10.82 7.65 12.39
N PHE A 121 11.72 6.69 12.54
CA PHE A 121 12.58 6.27 11.44
C PHE A 121 11.92 5.07 10.77
N MET A 122 11.72 5.20 9.47
CA MET A 122 11.19 4.15 8.63
C MET A 122 12.21 3.91 7.51
N ASN A 123 12.61 2.67 7.35
CA ASN A 123 13.41 2.22 6.22
C ASN A 123 12.63 1.16 5.45
N LEU A 124 12.57 1.34 4.13
CA LEU A 124 11.86 0.47 3.22
C LEU A 124 12.81 0.14 2.07
N THR A 125 13.05 -1.15 1.82
CA THR A 125 13.82 -1.63 0.68
C THR A 125 12.98 -2.58 -0.15
N GLY A 126 13.18 -2.55 -1.47
CA GLY A 126 12.37 -3.34 -2.39
C GLY A 126 12.73 -3.09 -3.85
N GLN A 127 11.93 -3.68 -4.72
CA GLN A 127 12.07 -3.59 -6.18
C GLN A 127 10.90 -2.82 -6.78
N GLU A 128 11.21 -1.95 -7.74
CA GLU A 128 10.22 -1.18 -8.49
C GLU A 128 9.80 -1.98 -9.71
N TRP A 129 8.49 -2.23 -9.84
CA TRP A 129 7.91 -2.89 -10.99
C TRP A 129 6.98 -1.93 -11.70
N ASP A 130 7.44 -1.40 -12.82
CA ASP A 130 6.62 -0.50 -13.60
C ASP A 130 5.72 -1.28 -14.55
N GLY A 131 4.41 -1.04 -14.42
CA GLY A 131 3.45 -1.55 -15.37
C GLY A 131 3.54 -0.77 -16.66
N GLU A 132 3.54 -1.50 -17.77
CA GLU A 132 3.37 -0.96 -19.11
C GLU A 132 2.04 -1.48 -19.66
N ALA A 133 1.10 -0.59 -19.89
CA ALA A 133 -0.20 -0.97 -20.41
C ALA A 133 -0.12 -1.37 -21.87
N ASP A 134 -0.85 -2.43 -22.23
CA ASP A 134 -1.12 -2.75 -23.62
C ASP A 134 -2.16 -1.77 -24.15
N PRO A 135 -1.86 -0.97 -25.20
CA PRO A 135 -2.78 0.04 -25.71
C PRO A 135 -4.15 -0.52 -26.10
N VAL A 136 -4.20 -1.76 -26.60
CA VAL A 136 -5.45 -2.40 -27.06
C VAL A 136 -6.28 -2.86 -25.87
N GLU A 137 -5.68 -3.58 -24.93
CA GLU A 137 -6.40 -4.06 -23.75
C GLU A 137 -6.87 -2.91 -22.84
N PHE A 138 -6.06 -1.86 -22.73
CA PHE A 138 -6.42 -0.65 -22.01
C PHE A 138 -7.62 0.06 -22.65
N ALA A 139 -7.62 0.22 -23.99
CA ALA A 139 -8.74 0.83 -24.71
C ALA A 139 -10.03 0.01 -24.54
N GLN A 140 -9.97 -1.31 -24.66
CA GLN A 140 -11.12 -2.19 -24.45
C GLN A 140 -11.70 -2.08 -23.03
N LEU A 141 -10.85 -1.95 -22.01
CA LEU A 141 -11.31 -1.74 -20.63
C LEU A 141 -12.05 -0.40 -20.49
N MET A 142 -11.54 0.65 -21.12
CA MET A 142 -12.14 1.98 -21.08
C MET A 142 -13.48 2.01 -21.81
N GLU A 143 -13.57 1.37 -22.98
CA GLU A 143 -14.81 1.23 -23.76
C GLU A 143 -15.86 0.42 -23.01
N PHE A 144 -15.48 -0.69 -22.39
CA PHE A 144 -16.39 -1.51 -21.59
C PHE A 144 -17.00 -0.72 -20.42
N LYS A 145 -16.17 0.06 -19.69
CA LYS A 145 -16.67 0.90 -18.60
C LYS A 145 -17.67 1.95 -19.10
N TYR A 146 -17.41 2.55 -20.26
CA TYR A 146 -18.30 3.56 -20.84
C TYR A 146 -19.67 2.99 -21.20
N GLN A 147 -19.73 1.74 -21.70
CA GLN A 147 -20.99 1.07 -22.05
C GLN A 147 -21.82 0.59 -20.86
N VAL A 148 -21.23 0.49 -19.66
CA VAL A 148 -21.90 -0.01 -18.45
C VAL A 148 -22.42 1.13 -17.57
N GLU A 149 -22.01 2.38 -17.84
CA GLU A 149 -22.47 3.58 -17.13
C GLU A 149 -23.65 4.30 -17.82
N ASP A 150 -24.21 3.73 -18.89
CA ASP A 150 -25.45 4.16 -19.58
C ASP A 150 -26.68 3.28 -19.22
#